data_AF-A0A9X7NN74-F1
#
_entry.id   AF-A0A9X7NN74-F1
#
_cell.length_a   1.000
_cell.length_b   1.000
_cell.length_c   1.000
_cell.angle_alpha   90.00
_cell.angle_beta   90.00
_cell.angle_gamma   90.00
#
_symmetry.space_group_name_H-M   'P 1'
#
loop_
_entity.id
_entity.type
_entity.pdbx_description
1 polymer ?
#
loop_
_entity_poly.entity_id
_entity_poly.type
_entity_poly.pdbx_seq_one_letter_code
_entity_poly.pdbx_strand_id
1 'polypeptide(L)'
;MRLLLFRHAKSDWGDANLADIDRPLNSRGKTASVKMARYMKEQGLQPNQILCSTAQRTRETLARLLPTLTQETQIHLVSDLYQQSEDDYVGLIRRYGGRAQNLMVIGHNPATEDTALSLSGTASSDAIADIQEKFPTGALAVIDFDIADWSELQPKTGHLERFVKPRDLKEDLD
;
A
#
# COMPACT_ATOMS: atom_id res chain seq x y z
N MET A 1 5.84 -12.31 9.45
CA MET A 1 4.86 -11.21 9.26
C MET A 1 4.91 -10.71 7.82
N ARG A 2 3.80 -10.16 7.31
CA ARG A 2 3.67 -9.69 5.92
C ARG A 2 3.25 -8.23 5.86
N LEU A 3 3.98 -7.44 5.08
CA LEU A 3 3.71 -6.04 4.80
C LEU A 3 3.11 -5.89 3.39
N LEU A 4 2.00 -5.16 3.29
CA LEU A 4 1.35 -4.79 2.04
C LEU A 4 1.51 -3.27 1.85
N LEU A 5 2.48 -2.85 1.05
CA LEU A 5 2.68 -1.44 0.72
C LEU A 5 1.86 -1.09 -0.51
N PHE A 6 0.80 -0.30 -0.32
CA PHE A 6 -0.14 0.06 -1.37
C PHE A 6 -0.11 1.56 -1.65
N ARG A 7 0.41 1.95 -2.81
CA ARG A 7 0.32 3.36 -3.23
C ARG A 7 -1.12 3.65 -3.63
N HIS A 8 -1.67 4.78 -3.19
CA HIS A 8 -3.00 5.22 -3.59
C HIS A 8 -3.24 5.14 -5.10
N ALA A 9 -4.48 4.85 -5.49
CA ALA A 9 -4.86 4.81 -6.90
C ALA A 9 -4.90 6.22 -7.51
N LYS A 10 -5.01 6.31 -8.84
CA LYS A 10 -4.85 7.56 -9.57
C LYS A 10 -5.85 8.63 -9.11
N SER A 11 -5.35 9.76 -8.64
CA SER A 11 -6.16 10.90 -8.19
C SER A 11 -6.59 11.81 -9.35
N ASP A 12 -7.61 12.62 -9.10
CA ASP A 12 -8.08 13.64 -10.01
C ASP A 12 -7.26 14.94 -9.86
N TRP A 13 -7.14 15.68 -10.95
CA TRP A 13 -6.54 17.01 -11.04
C TRP A 13 -7.51 18.03 -11.69
N GLY A 14 -8.77 17.64 -11.94
CA GLY A 14 -9.74 18.44 -12.68
C GLY A 14 -10.23 19.71 -11.97
N ASP A 15 -10.01 19.84 -10.66
CA ASP A 15 -10.34 21.05 -9.90
C ASP A 15 -9.07 21.70 -9.35
N ALA A 16 -8.70 22.85 -9.90
CA ALA A 16 -7.51 23.61 -9.51
C ALA A 16 -7.67 24.33 -8.16
N ASN A 17 -8.89 24.46 -7.65
CA ASN A 17 -9.16 25.14 -6.37
C ASN A 17 -9.12 24.19 -5.18
N LEU A 18 -9.00 22.88 -5.43
CA LEU A 18 -9.01 21.86 -4.40
C LEU A 18 -7.62 21.73 -3.75
N ALA A 19 -7.57 21.71 -2.42
CA ALA A 19 -6.32 21.43 -1.71
C ALA A 19 -5.82 20.02 -2.05
N ASP A 20 -4.49 19.81 -2.08
CA ASP A 20 -3.95 18.50 -2.51
C ASP A 20 -4.48 17.33 -1.68
N ILE A 21 -4.62 17.53 -0.36
CA ILE A 21 -5.10 16.51 0.57
C ILE A 21 -6.54 16.05 0.26
N ASP A 22 -7.37 16.94 -0.31
CA ASP A 22 -8.77 16.68 -0.61
C ASP A 22 -8.97 16.05 -1.99
N ARG A 23 -7.90 15.88 -2.78
CA ARG A 23 -8.03 15.37 -4.15
C ARG A 23 -8.64 13.97 -4.18
N PRO A 24 -9.78 13.76 -4.90
CA PRO A 24 -10.45 12.47 -5.00
C PRO A 24 -9.71 11.52 -5.95
N LEU A 25 -10.18 10.27 -6.04
CA LEU A 25 -9.80 9.40 -7.15
C LEU A 25 -10.50 9.84 -8.44
N ASN A 26 -9.78 9.75 -9.56
CA ASN A 26 -10.43 9.84 -10.88
C ASN A 26 -11.07 8.49 -11.27
N SER A 27 -11.78 8.46 -12.41
CA SER A 27 -12.45 7.24 -12.91
C SER A 27 -11.50 6.05 -13.04
N ARG A 28 -10.32 6.24 -13.63
CA ARG A 28 -9.30 5.17 -13.77
C ARG A 28 -8.80 4.69 -12.41
N GLY A 29 -8.62 5.59 -11.45
CA GLY A 29 -8.23 5.26 -10.08
C GLY A 29 -9.27 4.39 -9.40
N LYS A 30 -10.56 4.74 -9.51
CA LYS A 30 -11.67 3.96 -8.95
C LYS A 30 -11.71 2.54 -9.53
N THR A 31 -11.62 2.40 -10.86
CA THR A 31 -11.57 1.10 -11.53
C THR A 31 -10.36 0.28 -11.10
N ALA A 32 -9.17 0.90 -11.06
CA ALA A 32 -7.94 0.23 -10.63
C ALA A 32 -8.02 -0.25 -9.18
N SER A 33 -8.60 0.53 -8.26
CA SER A 33 -8.78 0.10 -6.87
C SER A 33 -9.68 -1.13 -6.73
N VAL A 34 -10.77 -1.19 -7.48
CA VAL A 34 -11.67 -2.38 -7.49
C VAL A 34 -10.94 -3.61 -8.03
N LYS A 35 -10.16 -3.45 -9.10
CA LYS A 35 -9.35 -4.52 -9.68
C LYS A 35 -8.32 -5.06 -8.69
N MET A 36 -7.62 -4.16 -7.99
CA MET A 36 -6.67 -4.54 -6.95
C MET A 36 -7.37 -5.20 -5.75
N ALA A 37 -8.56 -4.72 -5.34
CA ALA A 37 -9.34 -5.33 -4.27
C ALA A 37 -9.69 -6.80 -4.56
N ARG A 38 -10.18 -7.06 -5.78
CA ARG A 38 -10.48 -8.43 -6.23
C ARG A 38 -9.23 -9.30 -6.27
N TYR A 39 -8.15 -8.79 -6.87
CA TYR A 39 -6.86 -9.50 -6.88
C TYR A 39 -6.39 -9.85 -5.47
N MET A 40 -6.41 -8.89 -4.53
CA MET A 40 -6.02 -9.13 -3.15
C MET A 40 -6.87 -10.23 -2.51
N LYS A 41 -8.18 -10.24 -2.76
CA LYS A 41 -9.08 -11.29 -2.28
C LYS A 41 -8.73 -12.67 -2.84
N GLU A 42 -8.55 -12.77 -4.16
CA GLU A 42 -8.21 -14.02 -4.85
C GLU A 42 -6.86 -14.60 -4.39
N GLN A 43 -5.90 -13.73 -4.07
CA GLN A 43 -4.58 -14.12 -3.59
C GLN A 43 -4.49 -14.31 -2.08
N GLY A 44 -5.61 -14.19 -1.34
CA GLY A 44 -5.61 -14.30 0.12
C GLY A 44 -4.82 -13.19 0.84
N LEU A 45 -4.60 -12.05 0.18
CA LEU A 45 -3.91 -10.88 0.73
C LEU A 45 -4.86 -10.07 1.62
N GLN A 46 -5.18 -10.64 2.78
CA GLN A 46 -6.13 -10.10 3.75
C GLN A 46 -5.36 -9.41 4.89
N PRO A 47 -5.26 -8.07 4.92
CA PRO A 47 -4.69 -7.37 6.07
C PRO A 47 -5.58 -7.58 7.29
N ASN A 48 -5.00 -7.74 8.47
CA ASN A 48 -5.73 -7.64 9.74
C ASN A 48 -5.52 -6.28 10.42
N GLN A 49 -4.62 -5.47 9.88
CA GLN A 49 -4.46 -4.07 10.24
C GLN A 49 -4.09 -3.22 9.02
N ILE A 50 -4.64 -2.01 8.94
CA ILE A 50 -4.39 -1.04 7.87
C ILE A 50 -3.99 0.31 8.47
N LEU A 51 -2.85 0.85 8.06
CA LEU A 51 -2.46 2.24 8.27
C LEU A 51 -2.76 3.00 6.97
N CYS A 52 -3.67 3.96 7.01
CA CYS A 52 -4.09 4.69 5.83
C CYS A 52 -3.85 6.18 6.03
N SER A 53 -3.21 6.82 5.06
CA SER A 53 -3.09 8.28 5.04
C SER A 53 -4.46 8.96 5.07
N THR A 54 -4.55 10.10 5.75
CA THR A 54 -5.79 10.89 5.87
C THR A 54 -6.26 11.54 4.57
N ALA A 55 -5.41 11.58 3.53
CA ALA A 55 -5.76 12.17 2.24
C ALA A 55 -7.00 11.50 1.60
N GLN A 56 -7.81 12.27 0.87
CA GLN A 56 -9.04 11.76 0.29
C GLN A 56 -8.79 10.60 -0.69
N ARG A 57 -7.80 10.71 -1.58
CA ARG A 57 -7.42 9.63 -2.51
C ARG A 57 -7.01 8.32 -1.84
N THR A 58 -6.35 8.35 -0.68
CA THR A 58 -5.98 7.14 0.07
C THR A 58 -7.19 6.53 0.76
N ARG A 59 -8.04 7.37 1.38
CA ARG A 59 -9.30 6.94 1.97
C ARG A 59 -10.27 6.35 0.95
N GLU A 60 -10.38 6.98 -0.23
CA GLU A 60 -11.16 6.42 -1.33
C GLU A 60 -10.55 5.11 -1.81
N THR A 61 -9.22 5.01 -1.98
CA THR A 61 -8.56 3.74 -2.34
C THR A 61 -8.93 2.63 -1.35
N LEU A 62 -8.81 2.90 -0.05
CA LEU A 62 -9.22 1.99 1.03
C LEU A 62 -10.69 1.60 0.92
N ALA A 63 -11.60 2.55 0.72
CA ALA A 63 -13.03 2.29 0.65
C ALA A 63 -13.42 1.28 -0.43
N ARG A 64 -12.63 1.14 -1.51
CA ARG A 64 -12.86 0.14 -2.57
C ARG A 64 -12.29 -1.25 -2.20
N LEU A 65 -11.36 -1.32 -1.24
CA LEU A 65 -10.86 -2.59 -0.71
C LEU A 65 -11.82 -3.19 0.33
N LEU A 66 -12.50 -2.35 1.13
CA LEU A 66 -13.34 -2.82 2.25
C LEU A 66 -14.34 -3.93 1.90
N PRO A 67 -15.07 -3.88 0.76
CA PRO A 67 -16.06 -4.92 0.42
C PRO A 67 -15.44 -6.30 0.15
N THR A 68 -14.13 -6.37 -0.08
CA THR A 68 -13.42 -7.63 -0.38
C THR A 68 -12.66 -8.19 0.83
N LEU A 69 -12.65 -7.48 1.95
CA LEU A 69 -12.06 -7.96 3.20
C LEU A 69 -13.00 -8.97 3.86
N THR A 70 -12.49 -10.14 4.19
CA THR A 70 -13.29 -11.25 4.74
C THR A 70 -13.03 -11.50 6.23
N GLN A 71 -12.14 -10.73 6.84
CA GLN A 71 -11.77 -10.85 8.25
C GLN A 71 -11.83 -9.48 8.95
N GLU A 72 -11.91 -9.50 10.28
CA GLU A 72 -11.83 -8.29 11.08
C GLU A 72 -10.50 -7.58 10.81
N THR A 73 -10.59 -6.28 10.52
CA THR A 73 -9.45 -5.46 10.12
C THR A 73 -9.46 -4.16 10.90
N GLN A 74 -8.41 -3.91 11.69
CA GLN A 74 -8.26 -2.64 12.39
C GLN A 74 -7.75 -1.57 11.42
N ILE A 75 -8.38 -0.40 11.42
CA ILE A 75 -8.04 0.68 10.49
C ILE A 75 -7.61 1.92 11.28
N HIS A 76 -6.39 2.38 11.01
CA HIS A 76 -5.83 3.60 11.59
C HIS A 76 -5.66 4.64 10.48
N LEU A 77 -6.29 5.81 10.65
CA LEU A 77 -5.99 6.97 9.83
C LEU A 77 -4.79 7.72 10.41
N VAL A 78 -3.70 7.80 9.65
CA VAL A 78 -2.41 8.33 10.12
C VAL A 78 -2.05 9.55 9.26
N SER A 79 -2.06 10.74 9.86
CA SER A 79 -1.72 12.00 9.18
C SER A 79 -0.30 12.03 8.65
N ASP A 80 0.61 11.39 9.39
CA ASP A 80 2.05 11.39 9.14
C ASP A 80 2.41 10.58 7.87
N LEU A 81 1.49 9.73 7.39
CA LEU A 81 1.62 9.11 6.07
C LEU A 81 1.40 10.11 4.91
N TYR A 82 0.78 11.28 5.16
CA TYR A 82 0.62 12.36 4.17
C TYR A 82 1.69 13.45 4.32
N GLN A 83 1.98 13.82 5.56
CA GLN A 83 2.88 14.93 5.90
C GLN A 83 4.34 14.47 5.86
N GLN A 84 5.27 15.39 5.58
CA GLN A 84 6.68 15.14 5.89
C GLN A 84 6.85 15.27 7.41
N SER A 85 6.68 14.16 8.13
CA SER A 85 6.87 14.08 9.57
C SER A 85 8.32 13.72 9.92
N GLU A 86 8.67 13.73 11.21
CA GLU A 86 9.97 13.25 11.70
C GLU A 86 10.15 11.74 11.46
N ASP A 87 9.05 10.97 11.52
CA ASP A 87 9.04 9.54 11.27
C ASP A 87 8.84 9.28 9.76
N ASP A 88 9.71 8.48 9.17
CA ASP A 88 9.45 7.87 7.88
C ASP A 88 8.43 6.72 8.02
N TYR A 89 8.03 6.11 6.89
CA TYR A 89 7.10 4.99 6.92
C TYR A 89 7.62 3.80 7.75
N VAL A 90 8.94 3.58 7.84
CA VAL A 90 9.49 2.49 8.68
C VAL A 90 9.26 2.81 10.15
N GLY A 91 9.47 4.06 10.57
CA GLY A 91 9.13 4.54 11.92
C GLY A 91 7.65 4.36 12.23
N LEU A 92 6.77 4.76 11.30
CA LEU A 92 5.32 4.58 11.44
C LEU A 92 4.90 3.10 11.49
N ILE A 93 5.50 2.25 10.67
CA ILE A 93 5.24 0.80 10.69
C ILE A 93 5.67 0.20 12.04
N ARG A 94 6.87 0.54 12.54
CA ARG A 94 7.35 0.08 13.85
C ARG A 94 6.45 0.54 14.99
N ARG A 95 5.98 1.79 14.92
CA ARG A 95 5.15 2.42 15.97
C ARG A 95 3.73 1.86 16.02
N TYR A 96 3.11 1.68 14.86
CA TYR A 96 1.69 1.33 14.79
C TYR A 96 1.44 -0.14 14.50
N GLY A 97 2.37 -0.86 13.85
CA GLY A 97 2.13 -2.21 13.34
C GLY A 97 1.88 -3.28 14.40
N GLY A 98 2.51 -3.15 15.59
CA GLY A 98 2.36 -4.09 16.70
C GLY A 98 2.59 -5.55 16.28
N ARG A 99 1.61 -6.42 16.50
CA ARG A 99 1.65 -7.85 16.14
C ARG A 99 0.75 -8.25 14.97
N ALA A 100 0.35 -7.28 14.13
CA ALA A 100 -0.43 -7.57 12.94
C ALA A 100 0.30 -8.58 12.04
N GLN A 101 -0.34 -9.71 11.71
CA GLN A 101 0.28 -10.72 10.85
C GLN A 101 0.38 -10.23 9.40
N ASN A 102 -0.65 -9.50 8.95
CA ASN A 102 -0.74 -8.87 7.64
C ASN A 102 -1.02 -7.38 7.85
N LEU A 103 0.02 -6.56 7.78
CA LEU A 103 -0.08 -5.10 7.91
C LEU A 103 -0.15 -4.48 6.53
N MET A 104 -1.15 -3.64 6.25
CA MET A 104 -1.20 -2.83 5.04
C MET A 104 -0.91 -1.37 5.36
N VAL A 105 -0.14 -0.71 4.49
CA VAL A 105 0.05 0.74 4.49
C VAL A 105 -0.48 1.29 3.17
N ILE A 106 -1.44 2.21 3.24
CA ILE A 106 -1.99 2.92 2.09
C ILE A 106 -1.47 4.36 2.11
N GLY A 107 -0.57 4.67 1.18
CA GLY A 107 0.21 5.91 1.21
C GLY A 107 0.55 6.49 -0.17
N HIS A 108 1.56 7.36 -0.16
CA HIS A 108 2.02 8.15 -1.30
C HIS A 108 3.49 7.87 -1.64
N ASN A 109 3.85 8.15 -2.89
CA ASN A 109 5.25 8.26 -3.29
C ASN A 109 5.81 9.65 -2.96
N PRO A 110 7.13 9.76 -2.74
CA PRO A 110 8.14 8.71 -2.92
C PRO A 110 8.23 7.71 -1.75
N ALA A 111 7.71 8.06 -0.57
CA ALA A 111 7.86 7.25 0.65
C ALA A 111 7.46 5.77 0.51
N THR A 112 6.37 5.44 -0.19
CA THR A 112 5.98 4.03 -0.44
C THR A 112 7.07 3.25 -1.20
N GLU A 113 7.65 3.85 -2.23
CA GLU A 113 8.69 3.26 -3.07
C GLU A 113 9.99 3.10 -2.31
N ASP A 114 10.43 4.18 -1.63
CA ASP A 114 11.64 4.18 -0.83
C ASP A 114 11.58 3.13 0.29
N THR A 115 10.41 2.99 0.93
CA THR A 115 10.18 1.97 1.97
C THR A 115 10.28 0.56 1.42
N ALA A 116 9.66 0.30 0.26
CA ALA A 116 9.73 -1.01 -0.38
C ALA A 116 11.19 -1.37 -0.71
N LEU A 117 11.92 -0.46 -1.35
CA LEU A 117 13.33 -0.66 -1.68
C LEU A 117 14.22 -0.79 -0.45
N SER A 118 13.99 0.02 0.59
CA SER A 118 14.80 0.02 1.82
C SER A 118 14.67 -1.30 2.59
N LEU A 119 13.44 -1.83 2.68
CA LEU A 119 13.16 -3.03 3.46
C LEU A 119 13.50 -4.32 2.72
N SER A 120 13.41 -4.35 1.39
CA SER A 120 13.67 -5.56 0.61
C SER A 120 15.17 -5.85 0.47
N GLY A 121 15.59 -6.97 1.06
CA GLY A 121 16.93 -7.55 0.92
C GLY A 121 17.02 -8.64 -0.13
N THR A 122 15.94 -9.39 -0.34
CA THR A 122 15.82 -10.43 -1.37
C THR A 122 14.48 -10.30 -2.11
N ALA A 123 14.32 -10.97 -3.26
CA ALA A 123 13.07 -10.98 -4.02
C ALA A 123 12.86 -12.32 -4.74
N SER A 124 11.60 -12.67 -5.00
CA SER A 124 11.22 -13.88 -5.76
C SER A 124 11.42 -13.75 -7.28
N SER A 125 11.67 -12.56 -7.79
CA SER A 125 11.85 -12.25 -9.23
C SER A 125 12.58 -10.90 -9.42
N ASP A 126 12.51 -10.34 -10.63
CA ASP A 126 12.98 -8.97 -10.95
C ASP A 126 12.15 -7.85 -10.26
N ALA A 127 11.31 -8.18 -9.28
CA ALA A 127 10.41 -7.24 -8.59
C ALA A 127 11.14 -6.02 -7.99
N ILE A 128 12.39 -6.16 -7.54
CA ILE A 128 13.19 -5.00 -7.08
C ILE A 128 13.51 -4.07 -8.24
N ALA A 129 13.93 -4.61 -9.39
CA ALA A 129 14.23 -3.81 -10.58
C ALA A 129 12.97 -3.11 -11.12
N ASP A 130 11.83 -3.81 -11.10
CA ASP A 130 10.53 -3.23 -11.46
C ASP A 130 10.14 -2.05 -10.57
N ILE A 131 10.37 -2.14 -9.25
CA ILE A 131 10.12 -1.03 -8.32
C ILE A 131 11.06 0.14 -8.61
N GLN A 132 12.34 -0.13 -8.86
CA GLN A 132 13.34 0.89 -9.23
C GLN A 132 13.02 1.59 -10.54
N GLU A 133 12.40 0.90 -11.50
CA GLU A 133 11.90 1.54 -12.72
C GLU A 133 10.75 2.50 -12.36
N LYS A 134 9.75 2.00 -11.61
CA LYS A 134 8.59 2.81 -11.19
C LYS A 134 7.72 2.10 -10.16
N PHE A 135 7.28 2.85 -9.14
CA PHE A 135 6.14 2.48 -8.29
C PHE A 135 4.85 3.25 -8.69
N PRO A 136 4.04 2.82 -9.68
CA PRO A 136 2.91 3.61 -10.17
C PRO A 136 1.72 3.64 -9.19
N THR A 137 0.78 4.57 -9.41
CA THR A 137 -0.45 4.68 -8.61
C THR A 137 -1.24 3.37 -8.62
N GLY A 138 -1.71 2.93 -7.46
CA GLY A 138 -2.44 1.68 -7.29
C GLY A 138 -1.56 0.43 -7.38
N ALA A 139 -0.23 0.54 -7.39
CA ALA A 139 0.64 -0.62 -7.28
C ALA A 139 0.75 -1.10 -5.82
N LEU A 140 0.96 -2.41 -5.67
CA LEU A 140 1.10 -3.12 -4.41
C LEU A 140 2.45 -3.85 -4.37
N ALA A 141 3.24 -3.63 -3.33
CA ALA A 141 4.36 -4.50 -2.97
C ALA A 141 3.98 -5.37 -1.76
N VAL A 142 4.32 -6.66 -1.82
CA VAL A 142 4.11 -7.62 -0.73
C VAL A 142 5.47 -8.09 -0.25
N ILE A 143 5.77 -7.84 1.03
CA ILE A 143 7.09 -8.10 1.62
C ILE A 143 6.91 -8.95 2.87
N ASP A 144 7.60 -10.08 2.93
CA ASP A 144 7.60 -11.00 4.05
C ASP A 144 8.83 -10.80 4.94
N PHE A 145 8.62 -10.90 6.25
CA PHE A 145 9.66 -10.73 7.28
C PHE A 145 9.60 -11.86 8.30
N ASP A 146 10.77 -12.33 8.72
CA ASP A 146 10.95 -13.24 9.86
C ASP A 146 11.13 -12.43 11.16
N ILE A 147 10.04 -11.82 11.61
CA ILE A 147 9.95 -11.03 12.84
C ILE A 147 8.67 -11.36 13.59
N ALA A 148 8.66 -11.15 14.91
CA ALA A 148 7.50 -11.42 15.77
C ALA A 148 6.72 -10.17 16.17
N ASP A 149 7.28 -8.98 15.92
CA ASP A 149 6.67 -7.68 16.16
C ASP A 149 7.20 -6.64 15.15
N TRP A 150 6.35 -5.73 14.68
CA TRP A 150 6.76 -4.71 13.69
C TRP A 150 7.81 -3.74 14.22
N SER A 151 7.96 -3.60 15.54
CA SER A 151 9.06 -2.82 16.15
C SER A 151 10.45 -3.38 15.83
N GLU A 152 10.55 -4.68 15.50
CA GLU A 152 11.80 -5.35 15.12
C GLU A 152 12.20 -5.13 13.66
N LEU A 153 11.33 -4.54 12.84
CA LEU A 153 11.54 -4.33 11.41
C LEU A 153 12.89 -3.66 11.15
N GLN A 154 13.74 -4.22 10.29
CA GLN A 154 15.04 -3.66 9.93
C GLN A 154 15.15 -3.46 8.41
N PRO A 155 15.99 -2.52 7.95
CA PRO A 155 16.32 -2.41 6.53
C PRO A 155 16.89 -3.73 5.99
N LYS A 156 16.58 -4.03 4.72
CA LYS A 156 17.15 -5.16 3.98
C LYS A 156 16.94 -6.56 4.59
N THR A 157 15.99 -6.74 5.51
CA THR A 157 15.64 -8.07 6.04
C THR A 157 14.39 -8.68 5.40
N GLY A 158 13.64 -7.90 4.61
CA GLY A 158 12.43 -8.37 3.96
C GLY A 158 12.69 -9.17 2.68
N HIS A 159 11.84 -10.14 2.43
CA HIS A 159 11.73 -10.83 1.15
C HIS A 159 10.58 -10.22 0.34
N LEU A 160 10.90 -9.56 -0.78
CA LEU A 160 9.89 -9.05 -1.72
C LEU A 160 9.27 -10.23 -2.49
N GLU A 161 8.11 -10.66 -2.03
CA GLU A 161 7.43 -11.82 -2.58
C GLU A 161 6.77 -11.48 -3.92
N ARG A 162 6.12 -10.31 -4.03
CA ARG A 162 5.60 -9.81 -5.32
C ARG A 162 5.46 -8.29 -5.37
N PHE A 163 5.46 -7.79 -6.60
CA PHE A 163 5.10 -6.41 -6.93
C PHE A 163 4.08 -6.42 -8.07
N VAL A 164 2.94 -5.78 -7.86
CA VAL A 164 1.77 -5.91 -8.73
C VAL A 164 1.26 -4.53 -9.11
N LYS A 165 1.14 -4.27 -10.42
CA LYS A 165 0.59 -3.02 -10.95
C LYS A 165 -0.82 -3.30 -11.49
N PRO A 166 -1.79 -2.37 -11.38
CA PRO A 166 -3.16 -2.60 -11.88
C PRO A 166 -3.23 -2.96 -13.38
N ARG A 167 -2.22 -2.51 -14.16
CA ARG A 167 -2.09 -2.80 -15.59
C ARG A 167 -1.68 -4.25 -15.89
N ASP A 168 -1.05 -4.94 -14.95
CA ASP A 168 -0.58 -6.32 -15.13
C ASP A 168 -1.71 -7.33 -14.91
N LEU A 169 -2.74 -6.92 -14.19
CA LEU A 169 -3.93 -7.73 -13.95
C LEU A 169 -4.75 -7.83 -15.24
N LYS A 170 -5.28 -9.02 -15.54
CA LYS A 170 -6.21 -9.17 -16.68
C LYS A 170 -7.51 -8.42 -16.40
N GLU A 171 -8.11 -7.84 -17.43
CA GLU A 171 -9.53 -7.49 -17.36
C GLU A 171 -10.31 -8.80 -17.48
N ASP A 172 -11.38 -8.94 -16.70
CA ASP A 172 -12.30 -10.03 -16.97
C ASP A 172 -13.02 -9.64 -18.26
N LEU A 173 -12.99 -10.54 -19.24
CA LEU A 173 -13.97 -10.50 -20.31
C LEU A 173 -15.28 -10.94 -19.65
N ASP A 174 -16.14 -9.99 -19.29
CA ASP A 174 -17.54 -10.26 -18.95
C ASP A 174 -18.25 -10.98 -20.10
#